data_AF-W3AJY7-F1
#
_entry.id   AF-W3AJY7-F1
#
_cell.length_a   1.000
_cell.length_b   1.000
_cell.length_c   1.000
_cell.angle_alpha   90.00
_cell.angle_beta   90.00
_cell.angle_gamma   90.00
#
_symmetry.space_group_name_H-M   'P 1'
#
loop_
_entity.id
_entity.type
_entity.pdbx_description
1 polymer ?
#
loop_
_entity_poly.entity_id
_entity_poly.type
_entity_poly.pdbx_seq_one_letter_code
_entity_poly.pdbx_strand_id
1 'polypeptide(L)'
;MMNGYNKIIEILEKNRFRSDLERIYYTLSWEEPDRIKGLDLEATKKRVCELIKIRGLKDKIIADKLGITPQAVNKWRHKGTFFVIENLYVLSGLLDVSVDDLLVPVAVKKWNVLIEVR
;
A
#
# COMPACT_ATOMS: atom_id res chain seq x y z
N MET A 1 -3.09 14.44 22.19
CA MET A 1 -3.28 13.07 21.65
C MET A 1 -3.76 12.17 22.78
N MET A 2 -5.07 11.95 22.89
CA MET A 2 -5.68 11.14 23.96
C MET A 2 -7.17 10.93 23.62
N ASN A 3 -7.56 9.82 22.96
CA ASN A 3 -9.02 9.56 22.80
C ASN A 3 -9.39 8.09 22.52
N GLY A 4 -8.64 7.38 21.67
CA GLY A 4 -8.98 6.00 21.30
C GLY A 4 -8.76 4.99 22.43
N TYR A 5 -7.58 5.00 23.04
CA TYR A 5 -7.18 4.05 24.09
C TYR A 5 -8.12 4.09 25.31
N ASN A 6 -8.35 5.28 25.87
CA ASN A 6 -9.18 5.43 27.08
C ASN A 6 -10.61 4.96 26.85
N LYS A 7 -11.18 5.21 25.67
CA LYS A 7 -12.54 4.76 25.33
C LYS A 7 -12.64 3.24 25.23
N ILE A 8 -11.59 2.60 24.72
CA ILE A 8 -11.55 1.14 24.62
C ILE A 8 -11.37 0.51 26.01
N ILE A 9 -10.48 1.04 26.85
CA ILE A 9 -10.32 0.60 28.25
C ILE A 9 -11.64 0.75 29.01
N GLU A 10 -12.34 1.88 28.86
CA GLU A 10 -13.64 2.11 29.49
C GLU A 10 -14.69 1.06 29.08
N ILE A 11 -14.74 0.70 27.78
CA ILE A 11 -15.62 -0.37 27.29
C ILE A 11 -15.25 -1.73 27.89
N LEU A 12 -13.97 -2.07 27.94
CA LEU A 12 -13.50 -3.35 28.48
C LEU A 12 -13.76 -3.48 29.98
N GLU A 13 -13.53 -2.41 30.73
CA GLU A 13 -13.83 -2.33 32.17
C GLU A 13 -15.33 -2.46 32.44
N LYS A 14 -16.17 -1.75 31.67
CA LYS A 14 -17.64 -1.84 31.77
C LYS A 14 -18.17 -3.24 31.51
N ASN A 15 -17.51 -4.01 30.64
CA ASN A 15 -17.94 -5.37 30.30
C ASN A 15 -17.27 -6.47 31.15
N ARG A 16 -16.51 -6.11 32.20
CA ARG A 16 -15.87 -7.04 33.17
C ARG A 16 -14.87 -8.05 32.58
N PHE A 17 -14.18 -7.72 31.48
CA PHE A 17 -13.13 -8.56 30.88
C PHE A 17 -11.78 -8.53 31.64
N ARG A 18 -11.78 -8.47 32.98
CA ARG A 18 -10.56 -8.26 33.78
C ARG A 18 -9.48 -9.31 33.59
N SER A 19 -9.85 -10.58 33.37
CA SER A 19 -8.90 -11.68 33.16
C SER A 19 -8.23 -11.64 31.78
N ASP A 20 -8.92 -11.10 30.76
CA ASP A 20 -8.39 -11.05 29.39
C ASP A 20 -7.54 -9.79 29.14
N LEU A 21 -7.75 -8.74 29.96
CA LEU A 21 -6.96 -7.51 29.91
C LEU A 21 -5.46 -7.74 30.15
N GLU A 22 -5.08 -8.72 30.98
CA GLU A 22 -3.66 -9.06 31.24
C GLU A 22 -2.93 -9.59 30.00
N ARG A 23 -3.66 -10.08 28.99
CA ARG A 23 -3.09 -10.60 27.73
C ARG A 23 -3.01 -9.55 26.62
N ILE A 24 -3.65 -8.40 26.80
CA ILE A 24 -3.66 -7.32 25.81
C ILE A 24 -2.44 -6.43 26.08
N TYR A 25 -1.33 -6.74 25.41
CA TYR A 25 -0.03 -6.18 25.79
C TYR A 25 0.28 -4.81 25.17
N TYR A 26 -0.36 -4.40 24.06
CA TYR A 26 -0.18 -3.06 23.47
C TYR A 26 -1.19 -2.70 22.36
N THR A 27 -1.32 -1.39 22.08
CA THR A 27 -2.04 -0.85 20.92
C THR A 27 -1.13 -0.70 19.70
N LEU A 28 -1.60 -1.08 18.52
CA LEU A 28 -0.99 -0.71 17.24
C LEU A 28 -1.90 0.21 16.44
N SER A 29 -1.30 1.17 15.74
CA SER A 29 -1.95 1.87 14.64
C SER A 29 -1.56 1.20 13.34
N TRP A 30 -2.55 0.78 12.55
CA TRP A 30 -2.35 0.24 11.22
C TRP A 30 -3.11 1.07 10.20
N GLU A 31 -2.52 1.25 9.01
CA GLU A 31 -3.13 1.97 7.91
C GLU A 31 -3.43 1.00 6.78
N GLU A 32 -4.66 1.04 6.30
CA GLU A 32 -5.14 0.20 5.21
C GLU A 32 -5.63 1.07 4.05
N PRO A 33 -5.31 0.73 2.79
CA PRO A 33 -5.86 1.42 1.63
C PRO A 33 -7.40 1.44 1.62
N ASP A 34 -8.01 2.63 1.50
CA ASP A 34 -9.45 2.74 1.26
C ASP A 34 -9.76 2.53 -0.22
N ARG A 35 -9.83 1.25 -0.63
CA ARG A 35 -10.02 0.87 -2.03
C ARG A 35 -11.30 1.45 -2.66
N ILE A 36 -12.32 1.77 -1.86
CA ILE A 36 -13.58 2.37 -2.34
C ILE A 36 -13.38 3.82 -2.79
N LYS A 37 -12.41 4.54 -2.21
CA LYS A 37 -12.09 5.93 -2.57
C LYS A 37 -11.28 6.04 -3.86
N GLY A 38 -10.80 4.93 -4.39
CA GLY A 38 -10.08 4.85 -5.65
C GLY A 38 -8.58 5.02 -5.51
N LEU A 39 -7.92 5.09 -6.67
CA LEU A 39 -6.48 5.08 -6.84
C LEU A 39 -5.97 6.45 -7.30
N ASP A 40 -4.91 6.94 -6.67
CA ASP A 40 -4.19 8.12 -7.15
C ASP A 40 -3.28 7.70 -8.30
N LEU A 41 -3.71 7.99 -9.54
CA LEU A 41 -3.02 7.58 -10.75
C LEU A 41 -1.66 8.27 -10.90
N GLU A 42 -1.53 9.53 -10.52
CA GLU A 42 -0.28 10.26 -10.68
C GLU A 42 0.73 9.82 -9.62
N ALA A 43 0.29 9.65 -8.37
CA ALA A 43 1.15 9.13 -7.31
C ALA A 43 1.54 7.66 -7.56
N THR A 44 0.63 6.83 -8.06
CA THR A 44 0.93 5.44 -8.48
C THR A 44 1.98 5.43 -9.58
N LYS A 45 1.84 6.29 -10.60
CA LYS A 45 2.81 6.39 -11.67
C LYS A 45 4.19 6.82 -11.16
N LYS A 46 4.23 7.82 -10.27
CA LYS A 46 5.45 8.28 -9.63
C LYS A 46 6.12 7.15 -8.85
N ARG A 47 5.36 6.41 -8.04
CA ARG A 47 5.84 5.26 -7.26
C ARG A 47 6.46 4.19 -8.15
N VAL A 48 5.79 3.80 -9.22
CA VAL A 48 6.32 2.82 -10.19
C VAL A 48 7.63 3.31 -10.82
N CYS A 49 7.67 4.57 -11.27
CA CYS A 49 8.89 5.16 -11.86
C CYS A 49 10.07 5.21 -10.88
N GLU A 50 9.80 5.53 -9.60
CA GLU A 50 10.80 5.54 -8.53
C GLU A 50 11.36 4.14 -8.27
N LEU A 51 10.49 3.12 -8.14
CA LEU A 51 10.92 1.73 -7.95
C LEU A 51 11.76 1.22 -9.12
N ILE A 52 11.35 1.53 -10.35
CA ILE A 52 12.12 1.21 -11.55
C ILE A 52 13.52 1.85 -11.50
N LYS A 53 13.60 3.13 -11.07
CA LYS A 53 14.86 3.85 -10.93
C LYS A 53 15.74 3.23 -9.86
N ILE A 54 15.17 2.87 -8.70
CA ILE A 54 15.90 2.22 -7.60
C ILE A 54 16.47 0.86 -8.05
N ARG A 55 15.69 0.07 -8.79
CA ARG A 55 16.14 -1.22 -9.35
C ARG A 55 17.09 -1.07 -10.54
N GLY A 56 17.32 0.14 -11.05
CA GLY A 56 18.25 0.41 -12.15
C GLY A 56 17.82 -0.19 -13.49
N LEU A 57 16.52 -0.47 -13.68
CA LEU A 57 16.03 -1.12 -14.90
C LEU A 57 15.99 -0.15 -16.08
N LYS A 58 16.59 -0.56 -17.20
CA LYS A 58 16.57 0.19 -18.46
C LYS A 58 15.25 -0.01 -19.20
N ASP A 59 14.79 1.03 -19.89
CA ASP A 59 13.52 1.02 -20.64
C ASP A 59 13.43 -0.10 -21.67
N LYS A 60 14.56 -0.46 -22.30
CA LYS A 60 14.63 -1.59 -23.23
C LYS A 60 14.26 -2.91 -22.56
N ILE A 61 14.81 -3.17 -21.37
CA ILE A 61 14.55 -4.42 -20.63
C ILE A 61 13.08 -4.49 -20.22
N ILE A 62 12.54 -3.36 -19.74
CA ILE A 62 11.14 -3.25 -19.35
C ILE A 62 10.22 -3.51 -20.56
N ALA A 63 10.51 -2.88 -21.70
CA ALA A 63 9.77 -3.06 -22.94
C ALA A 63 9.79 -4.52 -23.42
N ASP A 64 10.99 -5.14 -23.46
CA ASP A 64 11.18 -6.52 -23.88
C ASP A 64 10.40 -7.49 -22.98
N LYS A 65 10.40 -7.27 -21.66
CA LYS A 65 9.68 -8.13 -20.70
C LYS A 65 8.17 -7.95 -20.72
N LEU A 66 7.70 -6.73 -21.00
CA LEU A 66 6.29 -6.41 -21.13
C LEU A 66 5.72 -6.74 -22.51
N GLY A 67 6.57 -7.07 -23.50
CA GLY A 67 6.13 -7.31 -24.87
C GLY A 67 5.60 -6.05 -25.58
N ILE A 68 6.11 -4.87 -25.18
CA ILE A 68 5.68 -3.57 -25.72
C ILE A 68 6.85 -2.83 -26.35
N THR A 69 6.57 -1.68 -26.98
CA THR A 69 7.63 -0.84 -27.54
C THR A 69 8.30 0.02 -26.47
N PRO A 70 9.61 0.34 -26.59
CA PRO A 70 10.27 1.32 -25.72
C PRO A 70 9.61 2.70 -25.74
N GLN A 71 8.95 3.06 -26.84
CA GLN A 71 8.18 4.29 -26.97
C GLN A 71 6.97 4.30 -26.02
N ALA A 72 6.31 3.15 -25.81
CA ALA A 72 5.23 3.04 -24.83
C ALA A 72 5.75 3.25 -23.40
N VAL A 73 6.90 2.66 -23.05
CA VAL A 73 7.56 2.88 -21.76
C VAL A 73 7.89 4.36 -21.56
N ASN A 74 8.46 5.02 -22.58
CA ASN A 74 8.78 6.45 -22.55
C ASN A 74 7.53 7.33 -22.36
N LYS A 75 6.42 7.01 -23.06
CA LYS A 75 5.14 7.71 -22.89
C LYS A 75 4.62 7.63 -21.45
N TRP A 76 4.72 6.47 -20.80
CA TRP A 76 4.29 6.35 -19.40
C TRP A 76 5.14 7.21 -18.48
N ARG A 77 6.47 7.19 -18.66
CA ARG A 77 7.39 7.99 -17.84
C ARG A 77 7.16 9.50 -17.99
N HIS A 78 6.83 9.98 -19.19
CA HIS A 78 6.91 11.42 -19.49
C HIS A 78 5.63 12.08 -19.99
N LYS A 79 4.69 11.35 -20.62
CA LYS A 79 3.56 11.93 -21.37
C LYS A 79 2.17 11.69 -20.76
N GLY A 80 2.11 11.29 -19.49
CA GLY A 80 0.84 11.18 -18.75
C GLY A 80 -0.06 10.00 -19.12
N THR A 81 0.37 9.08 -19.98
CA THR A 81 -0.39 7.86 -20.28
C THR A 81 -0.23 6.85 -19.13
N PHE A 82 -1.33 6.33 -18.60
CA PHE A 82 -1.32 5.41 -17.46
C PHE A 82 -1.07 3.95 -17.89
N PHE A 83 -0.61 3.11 -16.96
CA PHE A 83 -0.37 1.68 -17.19
C PHE A 83 -1.71 0.94 -17.36
N VAL A 84 -1.73 -0.10 -18.21
CA VAL A 84 -2.79 -1.12 -18.12
C VAL A 84 -2.47 -2.09 -16.98
N ILE A 85 -3.50 -2.73 -16.43
CA ILE A 85 -3.35 -3.61 -15.24
C ILE A 85 -2.35 -4.75 -15.45
N GLU A 86 -2.31 -5.33 -16.65
CA GLU A 86 -1.39 -6.41 -17.02
C GLU A 86 0.07 -5.97 -16.87
N ASN A 87 0.38 -4.73 -17.24
CA ASN A 87 1.73 -4.19 -17.13
C ASN A 87 2.14 -4.01 -15.67
N LEU A 88 1.22 -3.62 -14.79
CA LEU A 88 1.49 -3.51 -13.36
C LEU A 88 1.80 -4.88 -12.75
N TYR A 89 1.07 -5.92 -13.18
CA TYR A 89 1.30 -7.29 -12.73
C TYR A 89 2.69 -7.81 -13.13
N VAL A 90 3.10 -7.60 -14.38
CA VAL A 90 4.46 -8.00 -14.82
C VAL A 90 5.54 -7.14 -14.14
N LEU A 91 5.30 -5.84 -14.00
CA LEU A 91 6.23 -4.93 -13.32
C LEU A 91 6.44 -5.30 -11.85
N SER A 92 5.41 -5.75 -11.13
CA SER A 92 5.57 -6.17 -9.74
C SER A 92 6.55 -7.34 -9.62
N GLY A 93 6.49 -8.30 -10.55
CA GLY A 93 7.46 -9.39 -10.65
C GLY A 93 8.88 -8.91 -11.00
N LEU A 94 9.02 -7.98 -11.95
CA LEU A 94 10.33 -7.42 -12.34
C LEU A 94 10.98 -6.58 -11.24
N LEU A 95 10.15 -5.89 -10.46
CA LEU A 95 10.56 -5.04 -9.35
C LEU A 95 10.64 -5.79 -8.03
N ASP A 96 10.23 -7.07 -8.02
CA ASP A 96 10.24 -7.96 -6.85
C ASP A 96 9.53 -7.29 -5.65
N VAL A 97 8.28 -6.90 -5.91
CA VAL A 97 7.32 -6.31 -4.96
C VAL A 97 5.92 -6.84 -5.27
N SER A 98 4.96 -6.64 -4.37
CA SER A 98 3.55 -6.95 -4.66
C SER A 98 2.94 -5.90 -5.59
N VAL A 99 1.84 -6.24 -6.27
CA VAL A 99 1.08 -5.24 -7.06
C VAL A 99 0.58 -4.12 -6.15
N ASP A 100 0.15 -4.44 -4.94
CA ASP A 100 -0.36 -3.45 -3.98
C ASP A 100 0.73 -2.43 -3.58
N ASP A 101 2.02 -2.82 -3.59
CA ASP A 101 3.14 -1.89 -3.31
C ASP A 101 3.36 -0.85 -4.43
N LEU A 102 2.90 -1.16 -5.65
CA LEU A 102 2.94 -0.24 -6.77
C LEU A 102 1.82 0.80 -6.69
N LEU A 103 0.68 0.43 -6.11
CA LEU A 103 -0.56 1.19 -6.10
C LEU A 103 -0.60 2.19 -4.94
N VAL A 104 -0.98 3.44 -5.23
CA VAL A 104 -1.15 4.48 -4.22
C VAL A 104 -2.63 4.83 -4.08
N PRO A 105 -3.30 4.50 -2.95
CA PRO A 105 -4.70 4.82 -2.76
C PRO A 105 -4.90 6.32 -2.53
N VAL A 106 -6.08 6.84 -2.90
CA VAL A 106 -6.45 8.24 -2.63
C VAL A 106 -6.59 8.52 -1.13
N ALA A 107 -6.97 7.50 -0.36
CA ALA A 107 -7.15 7.60 1.08
C ALA A 107 -6.73 6.31 1.79
N VAL A 108 -6.37 6.46 3.06
CA VAL A 108 -6.08 5.34 3.97
C VAL A 108 -7.04 5.38 5.15
N LYS A 109 -7.50 4.20 5.57
CA LYS A 109 -8.22 4.01 6.83
C LYS A 109 -7.21 3.75 7.92
N LYS A 110 -7.29 4.53 8.99
CA LYS A 110 -6.45 4.33 10.16
C LYS A 110 -7.21 3.51 11.20
N TRP A 111 -6.67 2.35 11.50
CA TRP A 111 -7.15 1.44 12.53
C TRP A 111 -6.30 1.61 13.78
N ASN A 112 -6.94 1.66 14.95
CA ASN A 112 -6.26 1.50 16.22
C ASN A 112 -6.75 0.18 16.81
N VAL A 113 -5.85 -0.79 16.88
CA VAL A 113 -6.19 -2.16 17.26
C VAL A 113 -5.48 -2.54 18.57
N LEU A 114 -6.16 -3.35 19.37
CA LEU A 114 -5.57 -4.04 20.51
C LEU A 114 -5.11 -5.42 20.06
N ILE A 115 -3.90 -5.80 20.46
CA ILE A 115 -3.37 -7.11 20.15
C ILE A 115 -3.22 -7.90 21.45
N GLU A 116 -3.82 -9.10 21.45
CA GLU A 116 -3.59 -10.11 22.46
C GLU A 116 -2.27 -10.83 22.14
N VAL A 117 -1.36 -10.92 23.10
CA VAL A 117 -0.18 -11.78 22.99
C VAL A 117 -0.58 -13.16 23.52
N ARG A 118 -0.52 -14.16 22.64
CA ARG A 118 -0.72 -15.58 22.99
C ARG A 118 0.59 -16.29 23.21
#